data_AF-A0A928RJ04-F1
#
_entry.id   AF-A0A928RJ04-F1
#
_cell.length_a   1.000
_cell.length_b   1.000
_cell.length_c   1.000
_cell.angle_alpha   90.00
_cell.angle_beta   90.00
_cell.angle_gamma   90.00
#
_symmetry.space_group_name_H-M   'P 1'
#
loop_
_entity.id
_entity.type
_entity.pdbx_description
1 polymer ?
#
loop_
_entity_poly.entity_id
_entity_poly.type
_entity_poly.pdbx_seq_one_letter_code
_entity_poly.pdbx_strand_id
1 'polypeptide(L)' 'MNLPFMPENPHLAFAYVPFQEFKNLYSSDKALWNGTIFKDLNIPFETYKDNPIMNPFIK' A
#
# COMPACT_ATOMS: atom_id res chain seq x y z
N MET A 1 1.71 23.53 20.75
CA MET A 1 1.72 23.52 19.28
C MET A 1 0.51 22.71 18.84
N ASN A 2 -0.57 23.39 18.42
CA ASN A 2 -1.81 22.74 17.98
C ASN A 2 -1.69 22.54 16.47
N LEU A 3 -1.39 21.32 16.02
CA LEU A 3 -1.37 20.99 14.59
C LEU A 3 -2.82 20.76 14.16
N PRO A 4 -3.40 21.60 13.28
CA PRO A 4 -4.85 21.68 13.05
C PRO A 4 -5.49 20.45 12.39
N PHE A 5 -4.75 19.36 12.17
CA PHE A 5 -5.21 18.21 11.38
C PHE A 5 -4.82 16.84 11.95
N MET A 6 -4.43 16.73 13.23
CA MET A 6 -4.24 15.40 13.84
C MET A 6 -5.50 14.92 14.58
N PRO A 7 -5.91 13.66 14.43
CA PRO A 7 -6.95 13.06 15.27
C PRO A 7 -6.53 13.06 16.74
N GLU A 8 -7.50 13.04 17.65
CA GLU A 8 -7.33 13.19 19.11
C GLU A 8 -6.35 12.16 19.73
N ASN A 9 -6.26 10.97 19.13
CA ASN A 9 -5.27 9.94 19.47
C ASN A 9 -4.50 9.50 18.22
N PRO A 10 -3.39 10.17 17.86
CA PRO A 10 -2.61 9.79 16.70
C PRO A 10 -1.89 8.47 16.98
N HIS A 11 -2.25 7.41 16.25
CA HIS A 11 -1.46 6.19 16.24
C HIS A 11 -0.16 6.43 15.46
N LEU A 12 0.96 5.91 15.98
CA LEU A 12 2.22 5.90 15.24
C LEU A 12 2.04 5.02 14.00
N ALA A 13 2.01 5.65 12.82
CA ALA A 13 2.02 4.93 11.57
C ALA A 13 3.41 4.29 11.36
N PHE A 14 3.44 3.00 11.08
CA PHE A 14 4.66 2.36 10.61
C PHE A 14 4.78 2.61 9.11
N ALA A 15 5.63 3.55 8.72
CA ALA A 15 6.00 3.73 7.32
C ALA A 15 7.15 2.78 6.95
N TYR A 16 6.92 1.47 7.06
CA TYR A 16 7.88 0.48 6.57
C TYR A 16 7.46 0.03 5.18
N VAL A 17 8.40 0.08 4.24
CA VAL A 17 8.24 -0.54 2.93
C VAL A 17 9.02 -1.85 2.98
N PRO A 18 8.38 -3.02 2.79
CA PRO A 18 9.10 -4.28 2.74
C PRO A 18 10.11 -4.25 1.59
N PHE A 19 11.24 -4.95 1.72
CA PHE A 19 12.20 -5.06 0.62
C PHE A 19 11.57 -5.85 -0.54
N GLN A 20 11.65 -5.31 -1.76
CA GLN A 20 11.27 -6.02 -2.97
C GLN A 20 12.51 -6.62 -3.65
N GLU A 21 12.49 -7.94 -3.81
CA GLU A 21 13.48 -8.61 -4.65
C GLU A 21 13.29 -8.20 -6.12
N PHE A 22 14.41 -7.95 -6.82
CA PHE A 22 14.39 -7.55 -8.23
C PHE A 22 14.14 -8.75 -9.16
N LYS A 23 12.94 -9.32 -9.05
CA LYS A 23 12.48 -10.50 -9.79
C LYS A 23 11.01 -10.35 -10.19
N ASN A 24 10.56 -11.21 -11.10
CA ASN A 24 9.16 -11.26 -11.57
C ASN A 24 8.63 -9.90 -12.05
N LEU A 25 9.37 -9.24 -12.94
CA LEU A 25 9.12 -7.88 -13.35
C LEU A 25 8.19 -7.80 -14.57
N TYR A 26 7.43 -6.72 -14.67
CA TYR A 26 6.82 -6.27 -15.92
C TYR A 26 7.89 -5.70 -16.86
N SER A 27 7.59 -5.71 -18.16
CA SER A 27 8.29 -4.86 -19.12
C SER A 27 7.93 -3.39 -18.86
N SER A 28 8.77 -2.46 -19.33
CA SER A 28 8.62 -1.02 -19.06
C SER A 28 7.26 -0.45 -19.50
N ASP A 29 6.76 -0.88 -20.65
CA ASP A 29 5.45 -0.51 -21.19
C ASP A 29 4.30 -0.96 -20.27
N LYS A 30 4.40 -2.18 -19.71
CA LYS A 30 3.36 -2.73 -18.81
C LYS A 30 3.46 -2.18 -17.41
N ALA A 31 4.65 -1.89 -16.92
CA ALA A 31 4.86 -1.37 -15.56
C ALA A 31 4.10 -0.05 -15.35
N LEU A 32 4.09 0.83 -16.35
CA LEU A 32 3.35 2.10 -16.29
C LEU A 32 1.85 1.87 -16.09
N TRP A 33 1.25 0.94 -16.85
CA TRP A 33 -0.18 0.62 -16.75
C TRP A 33 -0.57 -0.04 -15.43
N ASN A 34 0.34 -0.80 -14.81
CA ASN A 34 0.07 -1.49 -13.55
C ASN A 34 0.51 -0.68 -12.32
N GLY A 35 1.15 0.48 -12.48
CA GLY A 35 1.60 1.33 -11.38
C GLY A 35 2.79 0.77 -10.58
N THR A 36 3.37 -0.35 -11.01
CA THR A 36 4.52 -1.00 -10.39
C THR A 36 5.27 -1.83 -11.43
N ILE A 37 6.60 -1.93 -11.30
CA ILE A 37 7.40 -2.87 -12.10
C ILE A 37 7.33 -4.29 -11.53
N PHE A 38 7.06 -4.45 -10.23
CA PHE A 38 7.03 -5.75 -9.55
C PHE A 38 5.64 -6.37 -9.68
N LYS A 39 5.53 -7.50 -10.39
CA LYS A 39 4.23 -8.18 -10.57
C LYS A 39 3.61 -8.62 -9.26
N ASP A 40 4.45 -8.99 -8.29
CA ASP A 40 4.01 -9.45 -6.96
C ASP A 40 3.30 -8.34 -6.16
N LEU A 41 3.49 -7.07 -6.54
CA LEU A 41 2.79 -5.93 -5.94
C LEU A 41 1.50 -5.56 -6.67
N ASN A 42 1.23 -6.12 -7.85
CA ASN A 42 0.00 -5.86 -8.58
C ASN A 42 -1.15 -6.71 -8.01
N ILE A 43 -1.62 -6.32 -6.83
CA ILE A 43 -2.64 -7.03 -6.07
C ILE A 43 -3.95 -6.25 -6.18
N PRO A 44 -5.05 -6.88 -6.66
CA PRO A 44 -6.36 -6.24 -6.70
C PRO A 44 -6.82 -5.74 -5.33
N PHE A 45 -7.53 -4.62 -5.29
CA PHE A 45 -8.03 -4.05 -4.03
C PHE A 45 -8.95 -5.03 -3.29
N GLU A 46 -9.75 -5.79 -4.05
CA GLU A 46 -10.68 -6.80 -3.57
C GLU A 46 -9.99 -7.89 -2.73
N THR A 47 -8.69 -8.14 -2.96
CA THR A 47 -7.90 -9.09 -2.17
C THR A 47 -7.80 -8.68 -0.71
N TYR A 48 -7.84 -7.38 -0.40
CA TYR A 48 -7.76 -6.86 0.96
C TYR A 48 -9.12 -6.46 1.54
N LYS A 49 -10.22 -6.74 0.83
CA LYS A 49 -11.55 -6.24 1.19
C LYS A 49 -12.00 -6.60 2.60
N ASP A 50 -11.52 -7.74 3.12
CA ASP A 50 -11.86 -8.28 4.45
C ASP A 50 -10.68 -8.16 5.45
N ASN A 51 -9.56 -7.53 5.07
CA ASN A 51 -8.39 -7.37 5.92
C ASN A 51 -8.45 -6.01 6.65
N PRO A 52 -8.73 -5.96 7.97
CA PRO A 52 -8.91 -4.70 8.70
C PRO A 52 -7.61 -3.88 8.85
N ILE A 53 -6.44 -4.48 8.62
CA ILE A 53 -5.16 -3.76 8.61
C ILE A 53 -4.94 -3.05 7.27
N MET A 54 -5.35 -3.68 6.17
CA MET A 54 -5.11 -3.19 4.81
C MET A 54 -6.30 -2.44 4.20
N ASN A 55 -7.50 -2.60 4.76
CA ASN A 55 -8.71 -1.89 4.39
C ASN A 55 -9.28 -1.15 5.61
N PRO A 56 -8.97 0.16 5.78
CA PRO A 56 -9.38 0.93 6.94
C PRO A 56 -10.88 1.26 6.96
N PHE A 57 -11.64 0.86 5.93
CA PHE A 57 -13.08 1.13 5.82
C PHE A 57 -13.94 0.01 6.40
N ILE A 58 -13.34 -1.12 6.79
CA ILE A 58 -14.04 -2.17 7.53
C ILE A 58 -14.08 -1.79 9.01
N LYS A 59 -15.28 -1.81 9.60
CA LYS A 59 -15.51 -1.56 11.03
C LYS A 59 -15.47 -2.84 11.84
#